data_AF-A0A7J8X0Z1-F1
#
_entry.id   AF-A0A7J8X0Z1-F1
#
_cell.length_a   1.000
_cell.length_b   1.000
_cell.length_c   1.000
_cell.angle_alpha   90.00
_cell.angle_beta   90.00
_cell.angle_gamma   90.00
#
_symmetry.space_group_name_H-M   'P 1'
#
loop_
_entity.id
_entity.type
_entity.pdbx_description
1 polymer ?
#
loop_
_entity_poly.entity_id
_entity_poly.type
_entity_poly.pdbx_seq_one_letter_code
_entity_poly.pdbx_strand_id
1 'polypeptide(L)'
;HFIVPELGPDVNFSYASHKAVDEYKEAKALGVDTIPVLIGPVSYLLLSKPAKGVEKTFSLLSLLPKILPIYKEVIAELKAAGALWIQFDEPTLVLDLDSHQLQAFTAAYAELETTLSGLNVLIETYFADLTAEAYKTLTELKGVTAYGLDLVRGTQTIDLIKSNFPKGKYLFAGVVDGRNIWANDLASSLSTLQALEAVVGKDKLVVSTSCSLLHTAVDLVNETKLDDEIKSWLAFAAQKVVEVNAIAKALAGQKDEAFFTANASAQASRKSSPRVTNEAVQKAAAALKGSDHRRATNVTARLDAQQKKLNLPVLPTTTIGSFPQTLELRRVRREYKANKISEDDYVKAIKEEIKKVVDLQEELDIDVLVHGEPERNDMVEYFGEQLSGFAFTVNGWVQSYGSRCVKPPIIYGDVSRPKPMTVFWSSIAQSMTKRPMKGMLTGPVTILNWSFVRNDQPRYAG
;
A
#
# COMPACT_ATOMS: atom_id res chain seq x y z
N HIS A 1 2.39 5.83 5.23
CA HIS A 1 2.50 7.30 5.42
C HIS A 1 3.94 7.65 5.73
N PHE A 2 4.40 8.85 5.38
CA PHE A 2 5.73 9.35 5.75
C PHE A 2 5.61 10.69 6.48
N ILE A 3 6.67 11.10 7.18
CA ILE A 3 6.76 12.43 7.79
C ILE A 3 7.22 13.40 6.71
N VAL A 4 6.36 14.34 6.33
CA VAL A 4 6.67 15.32 5.28
C VAL A 4 7.77 16.27 5.78
N PRO A 5 8.94 16.36 5.10
CA PRO A 5 9.95 17.32 5.49
C PRO A 5 9.46 18.76 5.29
N GLU A 6 9.73 19.64 6.25
CA GLU A 6 9.35 21.05 6.23
C GLU A 6 10.60 21.90 6.00
N LEU A 7 10.69 22.53 4.83
CA LEU A 7 11.92 23.18 4.37
C LEU A 7 11.68 24.67 4.07
N GLY A 8 12.75 25.45 4.14
CA GLY A 8 12.73 26.87 3.81
C GLY A 8 14.12 27.36 3.38
N PRO A 9 14.25 28.60 2.91
CA PRO A 9 15.52 29.15 2.46
C PRO A 9 16.59 29.16 3.57
N ASP A 10 16.17 29.34 4.83
CA ASP A 10 17.07 29.47 5.98
C ASP A 10 17.46 28.12 6.62
N VAL A 11 16.98 26.99 6.08
CA VAL A 11 17.37 25.68 6.60
C VAL A 11 18.88 25.47 6.38
N ASN A 12 19.57 25.11 7.46
CA ASN A 12 20.99 24.77 7.42
C ASN A 12 21.15 23.24 7.42
N PHE A 13 21.32 22.65 6.24
CA PHE A 13 21.55 21.22 6.12
C PHE A 13 22.91 20.85 6.70
N SER A 14 22.93 19.78 7.48
CA SER A 14 24.14 19.21 8.08
C SER A 14 23.98 17.71 8.22
N TYR A 15 25.10 16.98 8.20
CA TYR A 15 25.10 15.54 8.36
C TYR A 15 24.95 15.16 9.84
N ALA A 16 23.70 15.13 10.30
CA ALA A 16 23.38 14.97 11.73
C ALA A 16 22.98 13.54 12.14
N SER A 17 22.93 12.59 11.19
CA SER A 17 22.51 11.20 11.45
C SER A 17 23.28 10.24 10.56
N HIS A 18 24.03 9.33 11.18
CA HIS A 18 24.92 8.37 10.51
C HIS A 18 24.28 6.98 10.33
N LYS A 19 22.94 6.90 10.48
CA LYS A 19 22.19 5.63 10.46
C LYS A 19 22.59 4.69 9.32
N ALA A 20 22.72 5.22 8.10
CA ALA A 20 23.02 4.39 6.93
C ALA A 20 24.40 3.71 7.01
N VAL A 21 25.44 4.44 7.44
CA VAL A 21 26.79 3.87 7.57
C VAL A 21 26.90 2.97 8.80
N ASP A 22 26.21 3.31 9.89
CA ASP A 22 26.20 2.50 11.11
C ASP A 22 25.52 1.15 10.84
N GLU A 23 24.36 1.14 10.19
CA GLU A 23 23.65 -0.11 9.82
C GLU A 23 24.41 -0.93 8.78
N TYR A 24 25.09 -0.29 7.82
CA TYR A 24 25.94 -1.00 6.87
C TYR A 24 27.09 -1.72 7.60
N LYS A 25 27.78 -1.02 8.52
CA LYS A 25 28.87 -1.60 9.33
C LYS A 25 28.37 -2.71 10.24
N GLU A 26 27.19 -2.56 10.84
CA GLU A 26 26.55 -3.59 11.66
C GLU A 26 26.32 -4.88 10.85
N ALA A 27 25.70 -4.79 9.68
CA ALA A 27 25.48 -5.94 8.82
C ALA A 27 26.81 -6.56 8.34
N LYS A 28 27.79 -5.72 7.99
CA LYS A 28 29.12 -6.17 7.56
C LYS A 28 29.84 -6.96 8.66
N ALA A 29 29.71 -6.55 9.92
CA ALA A 29 30.28 -7.26 11.06
C ALA A 29 29.68 -8.66 11.26
N LEU A 30 28.44 -8.88 10.79
CA LEU A 30 27.78 -10.19 10.74
C LEU A 30 28.15 -11.02 9.49
N GLY A 31 29.04 -10.51 8.63
CA GLY A 31 29.42 -11.15 7.38
C GLY A 31 28.41 -10.99 6.25
N VAL A 32 27.43 -10.09 6.38
CA VAL A 32 26.41 -9.82 5.36
C VAL A 32 26.73 -8.49 4.67
N ASP A 33 27.07 -8.55 3.38
CA ASP A 33 27.25 -7.35 2.57
C ASP A 33 25.88 -6.84 2.08
N THR A 34 25.53 -5.61 2.43
CA THR A 34 24.22 -5.02 2.12
C THR A 34 24.34 -3.89 1.11
N ILE A 35 23.22 -3.54 0.47
CA ILE A 35 23.10 -2.34 -0.37
C ILE A 35 22.42 -1.26 0.48
N PRO A 36 23.12 -0.18 0.86
CA PRO A 36 22.50 0.95 1.55
C PRO A 36 21.43 1.60 0.65
N VAL A 37 20.26 1.88 1.23
CA VAL A 37 19.13 2.51 0.54
C VAL A 37 18.92 3.92 1.10
N LEU A 38 18.93 4.93 0.23
CA LEU A 38 18.66 6.31 0.56
C LEU A 38 17.52 6.83 -0.31
N ILE A 39 16.62 7.68 0.23
CA ILE A 39 15.75 8.47 -0.63
C ILE A 39 16.64 9.44 -1.43
N GLY A 40 16.49 9.44 -2.75
CA GLY A 40 17.26 10.30 -3.63
C GLY A 40 17.01 11.80 -3.38
N PRO A 41 18.00 12.65 -3.66
CA PRO A 41 17.95 14.08 -3.28
C PRO A 41 16.80 14.83 -3.94
N VAL A 42 16.41 14.47 -5.16
CA VAL A 42 15.34 15.18 -5.87
C VAL A 42 13.98 14.74 -5.34
N SER A 43 13.74 13.43 -5.20
CA SER A 43 12.50 12.93 -4.60
C SER A 43 12.31 13.42 -3.16
N TYR A 44 13.38 13.51 -2.37
CA TYR A 44 13.31 14.10 -1.04
C TYR A 44 12.73 15.53 -1.07
N LEU A 45 13.24 16.38 -1.96
CA LEU A 45 12.77 17.76 -2.09
C LEU A 45 11.36 17.85 -2.69
N LEU A 46 11.03 17.05 -3.69
CA LEU A 46 9.69 17.02 -4.30
C LEU A 46 8.62 16.50 -3.34
N LEU A 47 8.97 15.61 -2.41
CA LEU A 47 8.08 15.10 -1.37
C LEU A 47 8.04 15.98 -0.10
N SER A 48 8.82 17.07 -0.08
CA SER A 48 8.81 18.05 1.01
C SER A 48 7.71 19.10 0.82
N LYS A 49 7.51 19.96 1.82
CA LYS A 49 6.68 21.17 1.71
C LYS A 49 7.41 22.39 2.27
N PRO A 50 7.09 23.61 1.79
CA PRO A 50 7.55 24.82 2.45
C PRO A 50 7.06 24.87 3.91
N ALA A 51 7.96 25.20 4.82
CA ALA A 51 7.63 25.41 6.23
C ALA A 51 6.68 26.61 6.40
N LYS A 52 5.99 26.68 7.55
CA LYS A 52 5.11 27.81 7.86
C LYS A 52 5.89 29.13 7.83
N GLY A 53 5.40 30.11 7.07
CA GLY A 53 6.03 31.42 6.93
C GLY A 53 6.95 31.56 5.72
N VAL A 54 7.24 30.47 5.00
CA VAL A 54 7.97 30.51 3.73
C VAL A 54 7.04 31.00 2.61
N GLU A 55 7.56 31.82 1.70
CA GLU A 55 6.80 32.34 0.57
C GLU A 55 6.29 31.21 -0.33
N LYS A 56 5.06 31.34 -0.87
CA LYS A 56 4.46 30.32 -1.75
C LYS A 56 5.19 30.15 -3.08
N THR A 57 5.95 31.16 -3.49
CA THR A 57 6.79 31.19 -4.70
C THR A 57 8.12 30.45 -4.51
N PHE A 58 8.48 30.09 -3.29
CA PHE A 58 9.71 29.36 -3.00
C PHE A 58 9.70 27.96 -3.63
N SER A 59 10.70 27.68 -4.45
CA SER A 59 10.89 26.34 -5.04
C SER A 59 11.76 25.49 -4.12
N LEU A 60 11.23 24.34 -3.68
CA LEU A 60 11.98 23.38 -2.87
C LEU A 60 13.22 22.83 -3.60
N LEU A 61 13.13 22.67 -4.92
CA LEU A 61 14.27 22.24 -5.75
C LEU A 61 15.44 23.23 -5.75
N SER A 62 15.21 24.50 -5.38
CA SER A 62 16.30 25.48 -5.19
C SER A 62 17.24 25.11 -4.04
N LEU A 63 16.86 24.17 -3.17
CA LEU A 63 17.69 23.67 -2.08
C LEU A 63 18.66 22.55 -2.52
N LEU A 64 18.60 22.08 -3.77
CA LEU A 64 19.52 21.04 -4.28
C LEU A 64 21.00 21.36 -3.99
N PRO A 65 21.52 22.57 -4.30
CA PRO A 65 22.92 22.90 -4.00
C PRO A 65 23.29 22.84 -2.52
N LYS A 66 22.32 22.96 -1.61
CA LYS A 66 22.55 22.89 -0.16
C LYS A 66 22.54 21.45 0.37
N ILE A 67 21.75 20.56 -0.22
CA ILE A 67 21.66 19.16 0.25
C ILE A 67 22.69 18.24 -0.40
N LEU A 68 23.09 18.49 -1.64
CA LEU A 68 24.01 17.62 -2.37
C LEU A 68 25.37 17.45 -1.67
N PRO A 69 25.97 18.47 -1.02
CA PRO A 69 27.17 18.28 -0.20
C PRO A 69 26.99 17.21 0.89
N ILE A 70 25.84 17.19 1.56
CA ILE A 70 25.54 16.19 2.60
C ILE A 70 25.42 14.79 2.01
N TYR A 71 24.77 14.65 0.85
CA TYR A 71 24.75 13.37 0.13
C TYR A 71 26.17 12.91 -0.23
N LYS A 72 27.07 13.82 -0.63
CA LYS A 72 28.47 13.48 -0.94
C LYS A 72 29.20 12.96 0.30
N GLU A 73 29.00 13.57 1.47
CA GLU A 73 29.57 13.11 2.74
C GLU A 73 29.11 11.68 3.08
N VAL A 74 27.79 11.42 3.01
CA VAL A 74 27.22 10.09 3.26
C VAL A 74 27.79 9.04 2.29
N ILE A 75 27.86 9.34 0.99
CA ILE A 75 28.40 8.43 -0.03
C ILE A 75 29.87 8.13 0.24
N ALA A 76 30.66 9.15 0.59
CA ALA A 76 32.08 8.98 0.90
C ALA A 76 32.30 8.06 2.10
N GLU A 77 31.51 8.19 3.16
CA GLU A 77 31.57 7.32 4.33
C GLU A 77 31.15 5.88 4.03
N LEU A 78 30.08 5.68 3.24
CA LEU A 78 29.65 4.35 2.82
C LEU A 78 30.74 3.64 1.99
N LYS A 79 31.38 4.37 1.06
CA LYS A 79 32.52 3.84 0.30
C LYS A 79 33.70 3.49 1.22
N ALA A 80 34.03 4.36 2.17
CA ALA A 80 35.09 4.12 3.14
C ALA A 80 34.79 2.92 4.06
N ALA A 81 33.51 2.66 4.35
CA ALA A 81 33.08 1.48 5.09
C ALA A 81 33.13 0.18 4.26
N GLY A 82 33.28 0.28 2.93
CA GLY A 82 33.44 -0.85 2.03
C GLY A 82 32.22 -1.16 1.15
N ALA A 83 31.21 -0.29 1.12
CA ALA A 83 30.04 -0.48 0.26
C ALA A 83 30.45 -0.47 -1.23
N LEU A 84 29.98 -1.47 -1.98
CA LEU A 84 30.22 -1.62 -3.42
C LEU A 84 29.02 -1.18 -4.28
N TRP A 85 27.85 -1.10 -3.65
CA TRP A 85 26.59 -0.69 -4.23
C TRP A 85 25.93 0.36 -3.35
N ILE A 86 25.13 1.22 -3.94
CA ILE A 86 24.17 2.09 -3.25
C ILE A 86 22.89 2.18 -4.08
N GLN A 87 21.76 2.24 -3.39
CA GLN A 87 20.46 2.47 -3.99
C GLN A 87 19.95 3.85 -3.61
N PHE A 88 19.58 4.65 -4.61
CA PHE A 88 18.78 5.85 -4.43
C PHE A 88 17.36 5.59 -4.91
N ASP A 89 16.41 5.70 -3.99
CA ASP A 89 14.99 5.66 -4.31
C ASP A 89 14.59 7.03 -4.88
N GLU A 90 14.30 7.06 -6.19
CA GLU A 90 13.76 8.23 -6.88
C GLU A 90 12.33 7.98 -7.40
N PRO A 91 11.39 7.60 -6.51
CA PRO A 91 10.05 7.18 -6.94
C PRO A 91 9.22 8.31 -7.54
N THR A 92 9.60 9.58 -7.34
CA THR A 92 8.87 10.70 -7.94
C THR A 92 9.00 10.75 -9.46
N LEU A 93 9.97 10.03 -10.06
CA LEU A 93 10.09 9.89 -11.51
C LEU A 93 8.88 9.22 -12.18
N VAL A 94 8.04 8.50 -11.42
CA VAL A 94 6.80 7.89 -11.93
C VAL A 94 5.60 8.84 -11.90
N LEU A 95 5.79 10.08 -11.43
CA LEU A 95 4.76 11.12 -11.41
C LEU A 95 4.77 11.91 -12.73
N ASP A 96 3.69 12.64 -12.96
CA ASP A 96 3.65 13.67 -14.01
C ASP A 96 4.55 14.85 -13.58
N LEU A 97 5.76 14.89 -14.13
CA LEU A 97 6.77 15.90 -13.82
C LEU A 97 6.95 16.90 -14.97
N ASP A 98 7.06 18.18 -14.61
CA ASP A 98 7.44 19.22 -15.56
C ASP A 98 8.92 19.10 -15.98
N SER A 99 9.25 19.67 -17.13
CA SER A 99 10.61 19.64 -17.69
C SER A 99 11.70 20.14 -16.72
N HIS A 100 11.42 21.20 -15.97
CA HIS A 100 12.35 21.75 -14.99
C HIS A 100 12.59 20.81 -13.79
N GLN A 101 11.60 19.97 -13.45
CA GLN A 101 11.74 18.97 -12.39
C GLN A 101 12.59 17.79 -12.89
N LEU A 102 12.37 17.31 -14.11
CA LEU A 102 13.22 16.29 -14.74
C LEU A 102 14.67 16.76 -14.87
N GLN A 103 14.88 18.02 -15.27
CA GLN A 103 16.22 18.61 -15.35
C GLN A 103 16.94 18.64 -14.00
N ALA A 104 16.19 18.73 -12.89
CA ALA A 104 16.76 18.71 -11.54
C ALA A 104 17.43 17.36 -11.21
N PHE A 105 16.91 16.23 -11.71
CA PHE A 105 17.59 14.93 -11.61
C PHE A 105 18.89 14.94 -12.38
N THR A 106 18.86 15.35 -13.65
CA THR A 106 20.08 15.45 -14.48
C THR A 106 21.16 16.29 -13.79
N ALA A 107 20.78 17.45 -13.23
CA ALA A 107 21.71 18.33 -12.52
C ALA A 107 22.25 17.68 -11.23
N ALA A 108 21.38 17.06 -10.42
CA ALA A 108 21.78 16.42 -9.17
C ALA A 108 22.78 15.28 -9.39
N TYR A 109 22.51 14.38 -10.34
CA TYR A 109 23.38 13.22 -10.58
C TYR A 109 24.66 13.59 -11.35
N ALA A 110 24.63 14.65 -12.18
CA ALA A 110 25.86 15.23 -12.73
C ALA A 110 26.78 15.76 -11.62
N GLU A 111 26.23 16.47 -10.62
CA GLU A 111 26.99 16.99 -9.48
C GLU A 111 27.53 15.89 -8.55
N LEU A 112 26.85 14.75 -8.49
CA LEU A 112 27.26 13.58 -7.70
C LEU A 112 28.25 12.66 -8.42
N GLU A 113 28.39 12.75 -9.75
CA GLU A 113 29.11 11.78 -10.60
C GLU A 113 30.50 11.42 -10.08
N THR A 114 31.34 12.43 -9.76
CA THR A 114 32.70 12.18 -9.26
C THR A 114 32.69 11.44 -7.92
N THR A 115 31.73 11.73 -7.04
CA THR A 115 31.61 11.08 -5.73
C THR A 115 31.15 9.62 -5.87
N LEU A 116 30.25 9.38 -6.82
CA LEU A 116 29.72 8.06 -7.17
C LEU A 116 30.74 7.16 -7.89
N SER A 117 31.82 7.73 -8.43
CA SER A 117 32.86 6.97 -9.14
C SER A 117 33.42 5.82 -8.29
N GLY A 118 33.52 4.63 -8.88
CA GLY A 118 33.97 3.40 -8.21
C GLY A 118 32.89 2.67 -7.40
N LEU A 119 31.64 3.14 -7.46
CA LEU A 119 30.48 2.51 -6.83
C LEU A 119 29.49 2.07 -7.92
N ASN A 120 28.77 0.96 -7.70
CA ASN A 120 27.58 0.69 -8.48
C ASN A 120 26.40 1.44 -7.88
N VAL A 121 25.69 2.17 -8.72
CA VAL A 121 24.62 3.07 -8.29
C VAL A 121 23.33 2.64 -8.95
N LEU A 122 22.38 2.21 -8.12
CA LEU A 122 21.04 1.85 -8.50
C LEU A 122 20.10 3.03 -8.27
N ILE A 123 19.38 3.45 -9.30
CA ILE A 123 18.23 4.33 -9.15
C ILE A 123 16.98 3.47 -9.21
N GLU A 124 16.24 3.41 -8.10
CA GLU A 124 15.02 2.61 -7.99
C GLU A 124 13.79 3.51 -8.23
N THR A 125 12.89 3.06 -9.10
CA THR A 125 11.56 3.65 -9.29
C THR A 125 10.49 2.58 -9.11
N TYR A 126 9.33 2.97 -8.58
CA TYR A 126 8.29 2.01 -8.25
C TYR A 126 6.89 2.63 -8.15
N PHE A 127 5.87 1.75 -8.12
CA PHE A 127 4.43 2.01 -7.98
C PHE A 127 3.64 2.36 -9.24
N ALA A 128 4.29 2.77 -10.32
CA ALA A 128 3.67 3.07 -11.61
C ALA A 128 4.71 2.97 -12.75
N ASP A 129 4.24 3.14 -13.98
CA ASP A 129 5.09 3.28 -15.16
C ASP A 129 5.84 4.62 -15.20
N LEU A 130 6.93 4.64 -15.96
CA LEU A 130 7.61 5.87 -16.35
C LEU A 130 7.06 6.38 -17.68
N THR A 131 6.88 7.70 -17.78
CA THR A 131 6.71 8.37 -19.07
C THR A 131 7.98 8.23 -19.92
N ALA A 132 7.85 8.44 -21.24
CA ALA A 132 9.01 8.35 -22.14
C ALA A 132 10.10 9.38 -21.78
N GLU A 133 9.70 10.59 -21.39
CA GLU A 133 10.60 11.67 -20.97
C GLU A 133 11.29 11.36 -19.63
N ALA A 134 10.56 10.80 -18.67
CA ALA A 134 11.13 10.39 -17.38
C ALA A 134 12.09 9.21 -17.55
N TYR A 135 11.73 8.22 -18.37
CA TYR A 135 12.61 7.09 -18.71
C TYR A 135 13.89 7.54 -19.41
N LYS A 136 13.80 8.47 -20.36
CA LYS A 136 14.97 9.08 -20.99
C LYS A 136 15.85 9.78 -19.97
N THR A 137 15.26 10.61 -19.11
CA THR A 137 15.99 11.32 -18.05
C THR A 137 16.73 10.34 -17.13
N LEU A 138 16.03 9.32 -16.63
CA LEU A 138 16.59 8.25 -15.79
C LEU A 138 17.77 7.55 -16.45
N THR A 139 17.63 7.15 -17.70
CA THR A 139 18.62 6.33 -18.41
C THR A 139 19.87 7.09 -18.85
N GLU A 140 19.84 8.42 -18.79
CA GLU A 140 20.96 9.32 -19.13
C GLU A 140 21.68 9.90 -17.89
N LEU A 141 21.24 9.55 -16.66
CA LEU A 141 21.83 10.05 -15.42
C LEU A 141 23.31 9.66 -15.28
N LYS A 142 24.10 10.61 -14.79
CA LYS A 142 25.55 10.46 -14.60
C LYS A 142 25.87 9.67 -13.34
N GLY A 143 26.96 8.90 -13.37
CA GLY A 143 27.36 8.02 -12.26
C GLY A 143 26.44 6.82 -11.99
N VAL A 144 25.26 6.73 -12.62
CA VAL A 144 24.29 5.64 -12.42
C VAL A 144 24.72 4.39 -13.20
N THR A 145 24.71 3.21 -12.58
CA THR A 145 25.08 1.93 -13.23
C THR A 145 23.92 0.96 -13.35
N ALA A 146 22.83 1.17 -12.61
CA ALA A 146 21.68 0.28 -12.58
C ALA A 146 20.35 1.06 -12.46
N TYR A 147 19.29 0.48 -13.02
CA TYR A 147 17.93 1.02 -12.95
C TYR A 147 16.99 -0.06 -12.41
N GLY A 148 16.27 0.26 -11.33
CA GLY A 148 15.23 -0.59 -10.78
C GLY A 148 13.87 -0.10 -11.18
N LEU A 149 13.07 -1.00 -11.76
CA LEU A 149 11.81 -0.67 -12.41
C LEU A 149 10.72 -1.63 -11.94
N ASP A 150 9.58 -1.09 -11.51
CA ASP A 150 8.37 -1.84 -11.17
C ASP A 150 7.72 -2.42 -12.42
N LEU A 151 7.86 -3.72 -12.62
CA LEU A 151 7.27 -4.44 -13.75
C LEU A 151 5.95 -5.16 -13.38
N VAL A 152 5.41 -4.90 -12.19
CA VAL A 152 4.10 -5.38 -11.76
C VAL A 152 3.03 -4.32 -12.06
N ARG A 153 3.28 -3.06 -11.68
CA ARG A 153 2.39 -1.93 -11.96
C ARG A 153 2.83 -1.11 -13.16
N GLY A 154 4.14 -0.96 -13.38
CA GLY A 154 4.71 -0.20 -14.49
C GLY A 154 4.92 -1.03 -15.75
N THR A 155 3.99 -1.91 -16.10
CA THR A 155 4.15 -2.86 -17.22
C THR A 155 4.39 -2.18 -18.56
N GLN A 156 3.91 -0.94 -18.76
CA GLN A 156 4.17 -0.15 -19.97
C GLN A 156 5.65 0.24 -20.13
N THR A 157 6.39 0.32 -19.03
CA THR A 157 7.84 0.60 -19.07
C THR A 157 8.63 -0.54 -19.72
N ILE A 158 8.08 -1.76 -19.80
CA ILE A 158 8.70 -2.89 -20.52
C ILE A 158 8.93 -2.53 -21.99
N ASP A 159 8.01 -1.81 -22.63
CA ASP A 159 8.14 -1.43 -24.04
C ASP A 159 9.24 -0.37 -24.24
N LEU A 160 9.41 0.54 -23.28
CA LEU A 160 10.53 1.49 -23.26
C LEU A 160 11.88 0.79 -23.12
N ILE A 161 11.97 -0.21 -22.23
CA ILE A 161 13.18 -1.04 -22.05
C ILE A 161 13.53 -1.76 -23.35
N LYS A 162 12.55 -2.44 -23.97
CA LYS A 162 12.76 -3.16 -25.24
C LYS A 162 13.16 -2.24 -26.39
N SER A 163 12.65 -1.01 -26.39
CA SER A 163 12.95 -0.04 -27.44
C SER A 163 14.38 0.49 -27.33
N ASN A 164 14.82 0.83 -26.12
CA ASN A 164 16.15 1.39 -25.91
C ASN A 164 16.59 1.25 -24.44
N PHE A 165 17.47 0.29 -24.17
CA PHE A 165 18.12 0.16 -22.86
C PHE A 165 19.62 0.50 -22.95
N PRO A 166 20.18 1.32 -22.04
CA PRO A 166 21.58 1.70 -22.12
C PRO A 166 22.53 0.51 -21.98
N LYS A 167 23.50 0.41 -22.89
CA LYS A 167 24.50 -0.67 -22.89
C LYS A 167 25.33 -0.67 -21.60
N GLY A 168 25.58 -1.87 -21.06
CA GLY A 168 26.46 -2.09 -19.91
C GLY A 168 25.86 -1.72 -18.55
N LYS A 169 24.66 -1.13 -18.51
CA LYS A 169 23.91 -0.86 -17.27
C LYS A 169 23.16 -2.11 -16.82
N TYR A 170 22.88 -2.20 -15.53
CA TYR A 170 22.05 -3.27 -14.96
C TYR A 170 20.56 -2.88 -14.98
N LEU A 171 19.70 -3.86 -15.20
CA LEU A 171 18.26 -3.75 -14.99
C LEU A 171 17.87 -4.58 -13.76
N PHE A 172 17.35 -3.93 -12.73
CA PHE A 172 16.69 -4.57 -11.60
C PHE A 172 15.19 -4.66 -11.95
N ALA A 173 14.79 -5.84 -12.42
CA ALA A 173 13.45 -6.09 -12.91
C ALA A 173 12.52 -6.49 -11.76
N GLY A 174 11.71 -5.53 -11.30
CA GLY A 174 10.78 -5.68 -10.19
C GLY A 174 9.53 -6.48 -10.55
N VAL A 175 9.64 -7.82 -10.59
CA VAL A 175 8.56 -8.72 -11.02
C VAL A 175 7.80 -9.39 -9.87
N VAL A 176 8.33 -9.31 -8.63
CA VAL A 176 7.67 -9.86 -7.44
C VAL A 176 6.97 -8.73 -6.68
N ASP A 177 5.63 -8.77 -6.59
CA ASP A 177 4.84 -7.65 -6.04
C ASP A 177 5.13 -7.40 -4.54
N GLY A 178 5.69 -6.23 -4.21
CA GLY A 178 5.94 -5.82 -2.83
C GLY A 178 4.75 -5.13 -2.13
N ARG A 179 3.64 -4.87 -2.83
CA ARG A 179 2.45 -4.18 -2.32
C ARG A 179 1.22 -5.08 -2.13
N ASN A 180 1.33 -6.35 -2.46
CA ASN A 180 0.23 -7.29 -2.34
C ASN A 180 0.73 -8.65 -1.85
N ILE A 181 -0.21 -9.50 -1.45
CA ILE A 181 0.07 -10.76 -0.75
C ILE A 181 -0.14 -12.00 -1.60
N TRP A 182 -0.43 -11.86 -2.89
CA TRP A 182 -0.56 -13.00 -3.80
C TRP A 182 0.79 -13.61 -4.09
N ALA A 183 0.83 -14.94 -4.15
CA ALA A 183 1.96 -15.69 -4.66
C ALA A 183 2.20 -15.31 -6.13
N ASN A 184 3.46 -15.13 -6.49
CA ASN A 184 3.88 -14.76 -7.83
C ASN A 184 3.53 -15.88 -8.84
N ASP A 185 3.16 -15.52 -10.07
CA ASP A 185 3.12 -16.47 -11.18
C ASP A 185 4.56 -16.61 -11.72
N LEU A 186 5.29 -17.61 -11.19
CA LEU A 186 6.72 -17.77 -11.46
C LEU A 186 7.00 -17.99 -12.94
N ALA A 187 6.11 -18.69 -13.65
CA ALA A 187 6.25 -18.96 -15.07
C ALA A 187 6.09 -17.68 -15.89
N SER A 188 5.08 -16.86 -15.58
CA SER A 188 4.88 -15.56 -16.24
C SER A 188 6.06 -14.62 -15.98
N SER A 189 6.53 -14.52 -14.73
CA SER A 189 7.66 -13.66 -14.37
C SER A 189 8.95 -14.11 -15.06
N LEU A 190 9.22 -15.42 -15.09
CA LEU A 190 10.39 -15.97 -15.79
C LEU A 190 10.33 -15.67 -17.30
N SER A 191 9.16 -15.79 -17.94
CA SER A 191 8.99 -15.47 -19.36
C SER A 191 9.28 -14.00 -19.66
N THR A 192 8.76 -13.08 -18.83
CA THR A 192 9.06 -11.64 -18.94
C THR A 192 10.55 -11.38 -18.83
N LEU A 193 11.22 -12.00 -17.85
CA LEU A 193 12.65 -11.81 -17.62
C LEU A 193 13.51 -12.37 -18.75
N GLN A 194 13.18 -13.54 -19.30
CA GLN A 194 13.87 -14.10 -20.47
C GLN A 194 13.78 -13.17 -21.69
N ALA A 195 12.64 -12.51 -21.89
CA ALA A 195 12.48 -11.52 -22.95
C ALA A 195 13.35 -10.27 -22.72
N LEU A 196 13.51 -9.84 -21.47
CA LEU A 196 14.37 -8.71 -21.10
C LEU A 196 15.86 -9.06 -21.14
N GLU A 197 16.21 -10.31 -20.83
CA GLU A 197 17.58 -10.82 -20.90
C GLU A 197 18.15 -10.69 -22.32
N ALA A 198 17.33 -10.92 -23.35
CA ALA A 198 17.72 -10.73 -24.74
C ALA A 198 18.06 -9.26 -25.10
N VAL A 199 17.55 -8.30 -24.34
CA VAL A 199 17.79 -6.85 -24.54
C VAL A 199 18.98 -6.37 -23.70
N VAL A 200 19.00 -6.74 -22.42
CA VAL A 200 19.94 -6.20 -21.43
C VAL A 200 21.23 -7.03 -21.32
N GLY A 201 21.14 -8.33 -21.62
CA GLY A 201 22.21 -9.31 -21.45
C GLY A 201 22.14 -10.04 -20.11
N LYS A 202 22.55 -11.31 -20.12
CA LYS A 202 22.48 -12.24 -18.97
C LYS A 202 23.10 -11.69 -17.69
N ASP A 203 24.31 -11.14 -17.77
CA ASP A 203 25.06 -10.66 -16.61
C ASP A 203 24.62 -9.26 -16.13
N LYS A 204 23.58 -8.70 -16.73
CA LYS A 204 23.07 -7.36 -16.46
C LYS A 204 21.61 -7.33 -16.03
N LEU A 205 20.94 -8.48 -15.99
CA LEU A 205 19.57 -8.60 -15.50
C LEU A 205 19.56 -9.12 -14.06
N VAL A 206 18.91 -8.38 -13.16
CA VAL A 206 18.73 -8.74 -11.75
C VAL A 206 17.24 -8.91 -11.47
N VAL A 207 16.85 -10.03 -10.87
CA VAL A 207 15.47 -10.24 -10.42
C VAL A 207 15.26 -9.45 -9.14
N SER A 208 14.23 -8.61 -9.10
CA SER A 208 13.91 -7.77 -7.95
C SER A 208 12.43 -7.87 -7.55
N THR A 209 12.11 -7.31 -6.39
CA THR A 209 10.75 -6.97 -6.00
C THR A 209 10.30 -5.70 -6.72
N SER A 210 9.00 -5.54 -6.96
CA SER A 210 8.44 -4.34 -7.61
C SER A 210 8.64 -3.05 -6.82
N CYS A 211 8.83 -3.18 -5.51
CA CYS A 211 9.07 -2.12 -4.55
C CYS A 211 9.48 -2.76 -3.21
N SER A 212 9.74 -1.93 -2.20
CA SER A 212 10.00 -2.42 -0.84
C SER A 212 8.88 -3.32 -0.31
N LEU A 213 9.29 -4.43 0.33
CA LEU A 213 8.39 -5.36 1.03
C LEU A 213 7.78 -4.76 2.32
N LEU A 214 8.08 -3.50 2.65
CA LEU A 214 7.41 -2.73 3.70
C LEU A 214 5.87 -2.76 3.57
N HIS A 215 5.37 -2.88 2.35
CA HIS A 215 3.94 -2.80 2.03
C HIS A 215 3.23 -4.17 2.03
N THR A 216 3.89 -5.22 2.50
CA THR A 216 3.30 -6.55 2.66
C THR A 216 3.42 -7.04 4.10
N ALA A 217 2.72 -8.12 4.42
CA ALA A 217 2.86 -8.79 5.70
C ALA A 217 4.22 -9.51 5.80
N VAL A 218 4.67 -9.82 7.01
CA VAL A 218 6.04 -10.32 7.23
C VAL A 218 6.22 -11.77 6.79
N ASP A 219 5.48 -12.71 7.38
CA ASP A 219 5.71 -14.13 7.12
C ASP A 219 4.44 -14.97 7.25
N LEU A 220 4.11 -15.68 6.16
CA LEU A 220 2.88 -16.46 6.01
C LEU A 220 2.86 -17.69 6.93
N VAL A 221 4.02 -18.20 7.37
CA VAL A 221 4.08 -19.36 8.27
C VAL A 221 3.39 -19.10 9.62
N ASN A 222 3.23 -17.83 9.99
CA ASN A 222 2.54 -17.41 11.21
C ASN A 222 1.00 -17.43 11.09
N GLU A 223 0.45 -17.76 9.93
CA GLU A 223 -0.99 -17.87 9.73
C GLU A 223 -1.51 -19.25 10.16
N THR A 224 -2.22 -19.29 11.29
CA THR A 224 -2.69 -20.55 11.91
C THR A 224 -4.15 -20.88 11.61
N LYS A 225 -4.91 -19.93 11.02
CA LYS A 225 -6.36 -20.08 10.80
C LYS A 225 -6.81 -20.10 9.35
N LEU A 226 -5.97 -19.60 8.42
CA LEU A 226 -6.26 -19.74 7.00
C LEU A 226 -6.17 -21.21 6.59
N ASP A 227 -7.11 -21.67 5.77
CA ASP A 227 -7.07 -23.01 5.17
C ASP A 227 -5.94 -23.14 4.14
N ASP A 228 -5.49 -24.37 3.91
CA ASP A 228 -4.31 -24.64 3.07
C ASP A 228 -4.51 -24.23 1.60
N GLU A 229 -5.76 -24.29 1.09
CA GLU A 229 -6.08 -23.85 -0.26
C GLU A 229 -5.84 -22.34 -0.40
N ILE A 230 -6.44 -21.51 0.45
CA ILE A 230 -6.19 -20.06 0.43
C ILE A 230 -4.71 -19.75 0.68
N LYS A 231 -4.07 -20.39 1.67
CA LYS A 231 -2.65 -20.17 1.97
C LYS A 231 -1.77 -20.43 0.76
N SER A 232 -2.07 -21.45 -0.03
CA SER A 232 -1.28 -21.78 -1.23
C SER A 232 -1.28 -20.65 -2.28
N TRP A 233 -2.27 -19.77 -2.24
CA TRP A 233 -2.40 -18.63 -3.15
C TRP A 233 -1.62 -17.39 -2.70
N LEU A 234 -1.07 -17.41 -1.48
CA LEU A 234 -0.45 -16.24 -0.85
C LEU A 234 1.07 -16.37 -0.74
N ALA A 235 1.73 -15.23 -0.70
CA ALA A 235 3.13 -15.07 -0.33
C ALA A 235 3.29 -13.75 0.43
N PHE A 236 3.83 -13.80 1.65
CA PHE A 236 4.21 -12.61 2.43
C PHE A 236 5.69 -12.26 2.17
N ALA A 237 6.27 -11.28 2.86
CA ALA A 237 7.63 -10.80 2.59
C ALA A 237 8.67 -11.92 2.57
N ALA A 238 8.65 -12.80 3.58
CA ALA A 238 9.57 -13.94 3.67
C ALA A 238 9.48 -14.86 2.44
N GLN A 239 8.26 -15.20 2.01
CA GLN A 239 8.04 -16.04 0.83
C GLN A 239 8.44 -15.30 -0.46
N LYS A 240 8.22 -13.99 -0.56
CA LYS A 240 8.62 -13.18 -1.73
C LYS A 240 10.13 -13.14 -1.93
N VAL A 241 10.92 -13.15 -0.85
CA VAL A 241 12.37 -13.31 -0.95
C VAL A 241 12.73 -14.68 -1.57
N VAL A 242 12.01 -15.74 -1.21
CA VAL A 242 12.19 -17.07 -1.83
C VAL A 242 11.77 -17.06 -3.30
N GLU A 243 10.67 -16.39 -3.66
CA GLU A 243 10.21 -16.24 -5.05
C GLU A 243 11.27 -15.55 -5.93
N VAL A 244 11.83 -14.42 -5.48
CA VAL A 244 12.92 -13.72 -6.19
C VAL A 244 14.10 -14.66 -6.44
N ASN A 245 14.53 -15.39 -5.41
CA ASN A 245 15.64 -16.34 -5.52
C ASN A 245 15.34 -17.51 -6.46
N ALA A 246 14.12 -18.06 -6.41
CA ALA A 246 13.71 -19.16 -7.27
C ALA A 246 13.71 -18.75 -8.76
N ILE A 247 13.20 -17.56 -9.06
CA ILE A 247 13.19 -17.00 -10.42
C ILE A 247 14.63 -16.72 -10.88
N ALA A 248 15.47 -16.12 -10.03
CA ALA A 248 16.87 -15.85 -10.35
C ALA A 248 17.67 -17.14 -10.64
N LYS A 249 17.48 -18.18 -9.83
CA LYS A 249 18.07 -19.51 -10.09
C LYS A 249 17.58 -20.12 -11.40
N ALA A 250 16.28 -19.97 -11.71
CA ALA A 250 15.74 -20.46 -12.97
C ALA A 250 16.37 -19.76 -14.19
N LEU A 251 16.55 -18.43 -14.15
CA LEU A 251 17.28 -17.68 -15.18
C LEU A 251 18.75 -18.14 -15.31
N ALA A 252 19.38 -18.48 -14.19
CA ALA A 252 20.74 -19.03 -14.17
C ALA A 252 20.83 -20.48 -14.70
N GLY A 253 19.72 -21.11 -15.08
CA GLY A 253 19.67 -22.50 -15.54
C GLY A 253 19.58 -23.55 -14.43
N GLN A 254 19.31 -23.13 -13.19
CA GLN A 254 19.20 -23.96 -11.99
C GLN A 254 17.76 -23.97 -11.45
N LYS A 255 16.80 -24.16 -12.36
CA LYS A 255 15.37 -24.13 -12.03
C LYS A 255 15.01 -25.26 -11.07
N ASP A 256 14.39 -24.91 -9.94
CA ASP A 256 13.77 -25.88 -9.03
C ASP A 256 12.41 -26.30 -9.59
N GLU A 257 12.36 -27.43 -10.29
CA GLU A 257 11.15 -27.93 -10.93
C GLU A 257 10.03 -28.25 -9.92
N ALA A 258 10.37 -28.69 -8.70
CA ALA A 258 9.37 -29.00 -7.68
C ALA A 258 8.67 -27.72 -7.20
N PHE A 259 9.45 -26.65 -6.94
CA PHE A 259 8.90 -25.36 -6.53
C PHE A 259 8.02 -24.73 -7.62
N PHE A 260 8.46 -24.75 -8.88
CA PHE A 260 7.67 -24.25 -10.02
C PHE A 260 6.41 -25.07 -10.25
N THR A 261 6.47 -26.39 -10.12
CA THR A 261 5.28 -27.26 -10.26
C THR A 261 4.25 -26.98 -9.17
N ALA A 262 4.69 -26.85 -7.91
CA ALA A 262 3.80 -26.51 -6.80
C ALA A 262 3.14 -25.14 -6.99
N ASN A 263 3.91 -24.13 -7.43
CA ASN A 263 3.38 -22.81 -7.76
C ASN A 263 2.35 -22.88 -8.90
N ALA A 264 2.63 -23.60 -9.98
CA ALA A 264 1.70 -23.77 -11.09
C ALA A 264 0.39 -24.44 -10.65
N SER A 265 0.46 -25.46 -9.80
CA SER A 265 -0.72 -26.09 -9.20
C SER A 265 -1.53 -25.12 -8.34
N ALA A 266 -0.87 -24.31 -7.52
CA ALA A 266 -1.54 -23.29 -6.71
C ALA A 266 -2.25 -22.24 -7.59
N GLN A 267 -1.58 -21.72 -8.63
CA GLN A 267 -2.16 -20.78 -9.59
C GLN A 267 -3.37 -21.39 -10.32
N ALA A 268 -3.28 -22.65 -10.76
CA ALA A 268 -4.38 -23.35 -11.41
C ALA A 268 -5.57 -23.56 -10.47
N SER A 269 -5.33 -23.95 -9.22
CA SER A 269 -6.39 -24.14 -8.22
C SER A 269 -7.14 -22.85 -7.94
N ARG A 270 -6.45 -21.71 -7.83
CA ARG A 270 -7.07 -20.41 -7.63
C ARG A 270 -7.95 -20.02 -8.82
N LYS A 271 -7.44 -20.16 -10.04
CA LYS A 271 -8.15 -19.79 -11.28
C LYS A 271 -9.44 -20.59 -11.48
N SER A 272 -9.49 -21.84 -11.00
CA SER A 272 -10.67 -22.72 -11.13
C SER A 272 -11.55 -22.81 -9.87
N SER A 273 -11.16 -22.15 -8.77
CA SER A 273 -11.87 -22.32 -7.49
C SER A 273 -13.27 -21.70 -7.53
N PRO A 274 -14.33 -22.43 -7.13
CA PRO A 274 -15.68 -21.89 -7.01
C PRO A 274 -15.80 -20.87 -5.87
N ARG A 275 -14.77 -20.74 -5.01
CA ARG A 275 -14.70 -19.70 -3.98
C ARG A 275 -14.37 -18.34 -4.59
N VAL A 276 -13.65 -18.32 -5.73
CA VAL A 276 -13.19 -17.10 -6.39
C VAL A 276 -14.28 -16.49 -7.27
N THR A 277 -15.01 -17.31 -8.03
CA THR A 277 -16.00 -16.83 -9.01
C THR A 277 -17.43 -17.11 -8.55
N ASN A 278 -18.30 -16.11 -8.65
CA ASN A 278 -19.73 -16.22 -8.33
C ASN A 278 -20.58 -15.65 -9.48
N GLU A 279 -21.23 -16.53 -10.24
CA GLU A 279 -22.02 -16.15 -11.42
C GLU A 279 -23.13 -15.14 -11.12
N ALA A 280 -23.76 -15.21 -9.95
CA ALA A 280 -24.82 -14.29 -9.58
C ALA A 280 -24.26 -12.86 -9.38
N VAL A 281 -23.05 -12.73 -8.82
CA VAL A 281 -22.36 -11.44 -8.69
C VAL A 281 -21.98 -10.88 -10.05
N GLN A 282 -21.39 -11.71 -10.92
CA GLN A 282 -21.01 -11.31 -12.27
C GLN A 282 -22.22 -10.81 -13.09
N LYS A 283 -23.33 -11.55 -13.04
CA LYS A 283 -24.58 -11.15 -13.70
C LYS A 283 -25.16 -9.86 -13.12
N ALA A 284 -25.11 -9.67 -11.81
CA ALA A 284 -25.59 -8.45 -11.16
C ALA A 284 -24.73 -7.23 -11.55
N ALA A 285 -23.42 -7.38 -11.60
CA ALA A 285 -22.49 -6.32 -12.02
C ALA A 285 -22.71 -5.92 -13.47
N ALA A 286 -22.87 -6.90 -14.39
CA ALA A 286 -23.14 -6.64 -15.80
C ALA A 286 -24.50 -5.96 -16.05
N ALA A 287 -25.45 -6.07 -15.12
CA ALA A 287 -26.77 -5.46 -15.23
C ALA A 287 -26.82 -3.98 -14.79
N LEU A 288 -25.73 -3.44 -14.23
CA LEU A 288 -25.66 -2.05 -13.79
C LEU A 288 -25.81 -1.08 -14.97
N LYS A 289 -26.62 -0.04 -14.77
CA LYS A 289 -26.88 1.03 -15.74
C LYS A 289 -26.41 2.35 -15.17
N GLY A 290 -26.13 3.32 -16.04
CA GLY A 290 -25.76 4.69 -15.63
C GLY A 290 -26.74 5.33 -14.64
N SER A 291 -28.03 4.96 -14.70
CA SER A 291 -29.07 5.40 -13.76
C SER A 291 -28.87 4.88 -12.33
N ASP A 292 -28.25 3.73 -12.13
CA ASP A 292 -28.06 3.13 -10.79
C ASP A 292 -27.06 3.93 -9.93
N HIS A 293 -26.22 4.73 -10.58
CA HIS A 293 -25.28 5.63 -9.92
C HIS A 293 -25.92 6.96 -9.48
N ARG A 294 -27.19 7.21 -9.81
CA ARG A 294 -27.87 8.48 -9.54
C ARG A 294 -29.26 8.26 -8.96
N ARG A 295 -29.55 9.01 -7.89
CA ARG A 295 -30.93 9.14 -7.40
C ARG A 295 -31.77 9.88 -8.45
N ALA A 296 -32.97 9.38 -8.75
CA ALA A 296 -33.86 10.00 -9.74
C ALA A 296 -34.29 11.43 -9.37
N THR A 297 -34.55 11.69 -8.08
CA THR A 297 -34.93 13.02 -7.58
C THR A 297 -33.68 13.87 -7.34
N ASN A 298 -33.69 15.13 -7.80
CA ASN A 298 -32.60 16.08 -7.58
C ASN A 298 -32.37 16.39 -6.09
N VAL A 299 -31.23 16.97 -5.75
CA VAL A 299 -30.88 17.22 -4.34
C VAL A 299 -31.82 18.21 -3.66
N THR A 300 -32.25 19.27 -4.34
CA THR A 300 -33.12 20.31 -3.79
C THR A 300 -34.47 19.75 -3.33
N ALA A 301 -35.18 19.01 -4.19
CA ALA A 301 -36.47 18.42 -3.80
C ALA A 301 -36.32 17.35 -2.70
N ARG A 302 -35.17 16.68 -2.61
CA ARG A 302 -34.88 15.76 -1.50
C ARG A 302 -34.66 16.50 -0.19
N LEU A 303 -33.99 17.66 -0.23
CA LEU A 303 -33.78 18.49 0.96
C LEU A 303 -35.12 18.95 1.53
N ASP A 304 -36.08 19.36 0.69
CA ASP A 304 -37.44 19.73 1.13
C ASP A 304 -38.15 18.57 1.84
N ALA A 305 -38.12 17.38 1.24
CA ALA A 305 -38.72 16.18 1.83
C ALA A 305 -38.02 15.75 3.14
N GLN A 306 -36.69 15.88 3.20
CA GLN A 306 -35.89 15.59 4.38
C GLN A 306 -36.18 16.60 5.50
N GLN A 307 -36.28 17.88 5.19
CA GLN A 307 -36.60 18.93 6.15
C GLN A 307 -37.99 18.71 6.75
N LYS A 308 -39.00 18.36 5.93
CA LYS A 308 -40.34 18.01 6.41
C LYS A 308 -40.33 16.80 7.35
N LYS A 309 -39.46 15.81 7.11
CA LYS A 309 -39.39 14.58 7.91
C LYS A 309 -38.59 14.75 9.19
N LEU A 310 -37.44 15.42 9.12
CA LEU A 310 -36.46 15.48 10.20
C LEU A 310 -36.60 16.75 11.06
N ASN A 311 -37.18 17.82 10.49
CA ASN A 311 -37.40 19.12 11.14
C ASN A 311 -36.15 19.64 11.88
N LEU A 312 -34.99 19.55 11.24
CA LEU A 312 -33.71 19.95 11.82
C LEU A 312 -33.60 21.49 11.91
N PRO A 313 -32.87 22.03 12.91
CA PRO A 313 -32.60 23.46 12.98
C PRO A 313 -31.66 23.91 11.85
N VAL A 314 -31.46 25.23 11.72
CA VAL A 314 -30.63 25.83 10.65
C VAL A 314 -29.17 25.35 10.69
N LEU A 315 -28.61 25.17 11.87
CA LEU A 315 -27.25 24.69 12.09
C LEU A 315 -27.29 23.37 12.87
N PRO A 316 -27.71 22.25 12.23
CA PRO A 316 -27.87 20.99 12.92
C PRO A 316 -26.51 20.41 13.31
N THR A 317 -26.45 19.89 14.52
CA THR A 317 -25.27 19.30 15.15
C THR A 317 -25.29 17.77 15.02
N THR A 318 -24.12 17.18 14.80
CA THR A 318 -23.95 15.73 14.72
C THR A 318 -22.49 15.35 14.88
N THR A 319 -22.23 14.06 15.08
CA THR A 319 -20.88 13.47 15.10
C THR A 319 -20.71 12.49 13.92
N ILE A 320 -19.52 11.89 13.79
CA ILE A 320 -19.12 11.12 12.60
C ILE A 320 -19.32 9.60 12.74
N GLY A 321 -19.53 9.07 13.95
CA GLY A 321 -19.82 7.64 14.15
C GLY A 321 -19.29 7.11 15.47
N SER A 322 -18.00 6.83 15.53
CA SER A 322 -17.37 6.16 16.68
C SER A 322 -17.25 7.06 17.92
N PHE A 323 -17.37 6.41 19.08
CA PHE A 323 -17.08 6.98 20.40
C PHE A 323 -15.90 6.23 21.05
N PRO A 324 -15.30 6.78 22.13
CA PRO A 324 -14.12 6.16 22.76
C PRO A 324 -14.33 4.70 23.13
N GLN A 325 -13.50 3.81 22.57
CA GLN A 325 -13.56 2.39 22.88
C GLN A 325 -12.90 2.08 24.23
N THR A 326 -13.71 1.92 25.27
CA THR A 326 -13.28 1.64 26.64
C THR A 326 -12.49 0.33 26.78
N LEU A 327 -11.69 0.21 27.85
CA LEU A 327 -10.98 -1.04 28.17
C LEU A 327 -11.95 -2.21 28.37
N GLU A 328 -13.10 -1.94 29.00
CA GLU A 328 -14.17 -2.92 29.20
C GLU A 328 -14.75 -3.40 27.87
N LEU A 329 -15.04 -2.50 26.92
CA LEU A 329 -15.53 -2.87 25.59
C LEU A 329 -14.53 -3.72 24.81
N ARG A 330 -13.23 -3.40 24.92
CA ARG A 330 -12.16 -4.22 24.32
C ARG A 330 -12.09 -5.60 24.98
N ARG A 331 -12.24 -5.68 26.31
CA ARG A 331 -12.27 -6.94 27.05
C ARG A 331 -13.45 -7.82 26.59
N VAL A 332 -14.66 -7.26 26.57
CA VAL A 332 -15.89 -7.95 26.16
C VAL A 332 -15.77 -8.53 24.74
N ARG A 333 -15.32 -7.73 23.77
CA ARG A 333 -15.11 -8.21 22.39
C ARG A 333 -14.06 -9.33 22.30
N ARG A 334 -12.96 -9.21 23.05
CA ARG A 334 -11.91 -10.23 23.10
C ARG A 334 -12.42 -11.53 23.72
N GLU A 335 -13.18 -11.45 24.80
CA GLU A 335 -13.78 -12.61 25.47
C GLU A 335 -14.83 -13.29 24.59
N TYR A 336 -15.65 -12.52 23.87
CA TYR A 336 -16.57 -13.06 22.88
C TYR A 336 -15.85 -13.75 21.73
N LYS A 337 -14.84 -13.12 21.10
CA LYS A 337 -14.01 -13.75 20.04
C LYS A 337 -13.26 -15.00 20.53
N ALA A 338 -13.05 -15.14 21.84
CA ALA A 338 -12.43 -16.30 22.46
C ALA A 338 -13.44 -17.33 23.00
N ASN A 339 -14.74 -17.18 22.69
CA ASN A 339 -15.84 -18.03 23.17
C ASN A 339 -15.91 -18.16 24.71
N LYS A 340 -15.50 -17.12 25.44
CA LYS A 340 -15.52 -17.09 26.92
C LYS A 340 -16.81 -16.53 27.52
N ILE A 341 -17.59 -15.80 26.73
CA ILE A 341 -18.93 -15.28 27.10
C ILE A 341 -19.93 -15.66 26.02
N SER A 342 -21.20 -15.73 26.39
CA SER A 342 -22.29 -16.04 25.45
C SER A 342 -22.55 -14.88 24.48
N GLU A 343 -23.20 -15.17 23.35
CA GLU A 343 -23.67 -14.12 22.43
C GLU A 343 -24.68 -13.18 23.13
N ASP A 344 -25.53 -13.71 24.00
CA ASP A 344 -26.49 -12.91 24.76
C ASP A 344 -25.81 -11.93 25.72
N ASP A 345 -24.76 -12.37 26.42
CA ASP A 345 -23.97 -11.51 27.30
C ASP A 345 -23.22 -10.43 26.50
N TYR A 346 -22.65 -10.80 25.36
CA TYR A 346 -22.03 -9.86 24.43
C TYR A 346 -23.04 -8.81 23.96
N VAL A 347 -24.20 -9.25 23.48
CA VAL A 347 -25.26 -8.37 22.99
C VAL A 347 -25.75 -7.42 24.09
N LYS A 348 -25.93 -7.92 25.32
CA LYS A 348 -26.32 -7.11 26.47
C LYS A 348 -25.28 -6.02 26.76
N ALA A 349 -24.00 -6.37 26.77
CA ALA A 349 -22.93 -5.41 27.04
C ALA A 349 -22.82 -4.33 25.95
N ILE A 350 -22.95 -4.70 24.68
CA ILE A 350 -22.92 -3.74 23.56
C ILE A 350 -24.14 -2.81 23.60
N LYS A 351 -25.34 -3.33 23.91
CA LYS A 351 -26.56 -2.53 24.07
C LYS A 351 -26.41 -1.47 25.16
N GLU A 352 -25.80 -1.84 26.28
CA GLU A 352 -25.55 -0.92 27.40
C GLU A 352 -24.59 0.21 26.98
N GLU A 353 -23.55 -0.10 26.21
CA GLU A 353 -22.62 0.92 25.71
C GLU A 353 -23.28 1.86 24.69
N ILE A 354 -24.10 1.31 23.78
CA ILE A 354 -24.92 2.12 22.86
C ILE A 354 -25.82 3.05 23.65
N LYS A 355 -26.48 2.56 24.70
CA LYS A 355 -27.38 3.36 25.53
C LYS A 355 -26.65 4.57 26.13
N LYS A 356 -25.48 4.35 26.74
CA LYS A 356 -24.66 5.44 27.31
C LYS A 356 -24.29 6.50 26.29
N VAL A 357 -23.90 6.06 25.08
CA VAL A 357 -23.55 6.97 23.97
C VAL A 357 -24.77 7.77 23.50
N VAL A 358 -25.94 7.13 23.41
CA VAL A 358 -27.20 7.80 23.07
C VAL A 358 -27.57 8.82 24.15
N ASP A 359 -27.61 8.42 25.42
CA ASP A 359 -27.95 9.28 26.56
C ASP A 359 -27.05 10.53 26.61
N LEU A 360 -25.73 10.35 26.44
CA LEU A 360 -24.76 11.45 26.43
C LEU A 360 -25.03 12.45 25.29
N GLN A 361 -25.34 11.97 24.10
CA GLN A 361 -25.64 12.85 22.97
C GLN A 361 -26.96 13.59 23.15
N GLU A 362 -27.96 12.97 23.79
CA GLU A 362 -29.20 13.65 24.15
C GLU A 362 -28.99 14.72 25.22
N GLU A 363 -28.15 14.45 26.23
CA GLU A 363 -27.76 15.42 27.27
C GLU A 363 -27.03 16.64 26.66
N LEU A 364 -26.20 16.41 25.66
CA LEU A 364 -25.49 17.45 24.90
C LEU A 364 -26.35 18.13 23.82
N ASP A 365 -27.64 17.77 23.73
CA ASP A 365 -28.61 18.29 22.75
C ASP A 365 -28.16 18.14 21.29
N ILE A 366 -27.48 17.04 20.95
CA ILE A 366 -27.07 16.75 19.57
C ILE A 366 -28.32 16.44 18.71
N ASP A 367 -28.43 17.05 17.52
CA ASP A 367 -29.64 16.93 16.69
C ASP A 367 -29.77 15.56 16.00
N VAL A 368 -28.66 15.04 15.47
CA VAL A 368 -28.62 13.76 14.74
C VAL A 368 -27.56 12.86 15.37
N LEU A 369 -28.00 11.71 15.88
CA LEU A 369 -27.21 10.84 16.74
C LEU A 369 -26.49 9.75 15.95
N VAL A 370 -25.45 9.20 16.57
CA VAL A 370 -24.77 7.96 16.18
C VAL A 370 -24.80 6.97 17.34
N HIS A 371 -24.62 5.68 17.08
CA HIS A 371 -24.63 4.65 18.14
C HIS A 371 -23.25 4.37 18.75
N GLY A 372 -22.20 5.04 18.30
CA GLY A 372 -20.85 4.93 18.86
C GLY A 372 -19.99 3.79 18.29
N GLU A 373 -20.55 2.91 17.46
CA GLU A 373 -19.89 1.75 16.85
C GLU A 373 -19.18 0.79 17.85
N PRO A 374 -19.72 0.52 19.05
CA PRO A 374 -19.03 -0.30 20.05
C PRO A 374 -18.81 -1.75 19.58
N GLU A 375 -19.66 -2.27 18.69
CA GLU A 375 -19.55 -3.60 18.12
C GLU A 375 -18.39 -3.76 17.12
N ARG A 376 -17.81 -2.65 16.62
CA ARG A 376 -16.84 -2.67 15.51
C ARG A 376 -15.42 -2.45 16.02
N ASN A 377 -14.52 -3.37 15.71
CA ASN A 377 -13.09 -3.26 16.01
C ASN A 377 -12.34 -2.43 14.96
N ASP A 378 -12.73 -2.54 13.70
CA ASP A 378 -12.16 -1.82 12.56
C ASP A 378 -13.24 -1.56 11.51
N MET A 379 -13.11 -0.45 10.78
CA MET A 379 -14.12 0.02 9.83
C MET A 379 -14.16 -0.77 8.51
N VAL A 380 -13.20 -1.66 8.26
CA VAL A 380 -13.19 -2.57 7.09
C VAL A 380 -13.32 -4.01 7.52
N GLU A 381 -12.60 -4.44 8.57
CA GLU A 381 -12.66 -5.81 9.09
C GLU A 381 -14.09 -6.23 9.44
N TYR A 382 -14.83 -5.36 10.14
CA TYR A 382 -16.22 -5.64 10.56
C TYR A 382 -17.15 -5.97 9.39
N PHE A 383 -17.01 -5.27 8.26
CA PHE A 383 -17.83 -5.54 7.08
C PHE A 383 -17.33 -6.78 6.33
N GLY A 384 -16.02 -6.90 6.14
CA GLY A 384 -15.44 -8.03 5.44
C GLY A 384 -15.77 -9.37 6.13
N GLU A 385 -15.77 -9.45 7.47
CA GLU A 385 -16.11 -10.67 8.23
C GLU A 385 -17.54 -11.17 7.92
N GLN A 386 -18.38 -10.31 7.33
CA GLN A 386 -19.78 -10.58 7.00
C GLN A 386 -20.05 -10.60 5.49
N LEU A 387 -19.01 -10.50 4.67
CA LEU A 387 -19.07 -10.55 3.21
C LEU A 387 -18.43 -11.83 2.69
N SER A 388 -19.05 -12.44 1.68
CA SER A 388 -18.40 -13.50 0.90
C SER A 388 -17.24 -12.93 0.09
N GLY A 389 -16.26 -13.76 -0.25
CA GLY A 389 -15.09 -13.35 -1.05
C GLY A 389 -13.98 -12.68 -0.25
N PHE A 390 -14.07 -12.68 1.09
CA PHE A 390 -13.07 -12.16 2.01
C PHE A 390 -12.40 -13.26 2.83
N ALA A 391 -11.09 -13.11 3.09
CA ALA A 391 -10.33 -13.88 4.06
C ALA A 391 -9.61 -12.94 5.04
N PHE A 392 -9.27 -13.46 6.22
CA PHE A 392 -8.69 -12.69 7.32
C PHE A 392 -7.45 -13.39 7.85
N THR A 393 -6.39 -12.61 8.03
CA THR A 393 -5.15 -13.07 8.64
C THR A 393 -5.23 -12.96 10.17
N VAL A 394 -4.38 -13.71 10.86
CA VAL A 394 -4.13 -13.57 12.30
C VAL A 394 -2.98 -12.59 12.53
N ASN A 395 -1.89 -12.74 11.76
CA ASN A 395 -0.62 -12.06 11.94
C ASN A 395 -0.14 -11.28 10.70
N GLY A 396 -1.02 -11.09 9.71
CA GLY A 396 -0.75 -10.34 8.47
C GLY A 396 -0.66 -8.82 8.65
N TRP A 397 0.17 -8.35 9.56
CA TRP A 397 0.35 -6.94 9.90
C TRP A 397 1.18 -6.19 8.87
N VAL A 398 0.78 -4.96 8.55
CA VAL A 398 1.51 -4.02 7.70
C VAL A 398 1.63 -2.69 8.42
N GLN A 399 2.80 -2.07 8.38
CA GLN A 399 2.98 -0.74 8.96
C GLN A 399 2.17 0.31 8.19
N SER A 400 1.35 1.08 8.91
CA SER A 400 0.63 2.22 8.34
C SER A 400 1.39 3.53 8.59
N TYR A 401 1.78 3.76 9.85
CA TYR A 401 2.53 4.94 10.29
C TYR A 401 3.09 4.73 11.71
N GLY A 402 4.38 5.04 11.92
CA GLY A 402 5.00 4.94 13.25
C GLY A 402 4.83 3.53 13.84
N SER A 403 4.30 3.43 15.06
CA SER A 403 3.98 2.15 15.72
C SER A 403 2.59 1.59 15.39
N ARG A 404 1.82 2.25 14.50
CA ARG A 404 0.49 1.79 14.08
C ARG A 404 0.60 0.85 12.89
N CYS A 405 0.26 -0.41 13.12
CA CYS A 405 0.07 -1.40 12.09
C CYS A 405 -1.43 -1.62 11.82
N VAL A 406 -1.74 -2.03 10.59
CA VAL A 406 -3.07 -2.49 10.18
C VAL A 406 -2.97 -3.94 9.74
N LYS A 407 -4.10 -4.64 9.73
CA LYS A 407 -4.19 -6.02 9.25
C LYS A 407 -5.24 -6.07 8.14
N PRO A 408 -4.87 -5.71 6.90
CA PRO A 408 -5.82 -5.57 5.80
C PRO A 408 -6.52 -6.91 5.54
N PRO A 409 -7.85 -6.92 5.38
CA PRO A 409 -8.57 -8.10 4.88
C PRO A 409 -8.10 -8.46 3.47
N ILE A 410 -8.31 -9.71 3.06
CA ILE A 410 -7.94 -10.20 1.73
C ILE A 410 -9.21 -10.41 0.93
N ILE A 411 -9.38 -9.68 -0.17
CA ILE A 411 -10.44 -9.94 -1.14
C ILE A 411 -9.91 -10.98 -2.11
N TYR A 412 -10.34 -12.23 -1.99
CA TYR A 412 -9.87 -13.32 -2.85
C TYR A 412 -10.84 -13.68 -3.98
N GLY A 413 -12.10 -13.25 -3.89
CA GLY A 413 -13.15 -13.65 -4.84
C GLY A 413 -14.28 -12.64 -4.96
N ASP A 414 -15.32 -13.03 -5.69
CA ASP A 414 -16.50 -12.23 -5.95
C ASP A 414 -17.28 -11.93 -4.66
N VAL A 415 -17.50 -10.64 -4.41
CA VAL A 415 -18.04 -10.16 -3.14
C VAL A 415 -19.56 -10.12 -3.16
N SER A 416 -20.19 -10.72 -2.15
CA SER A 416 -21.63 -10.63 -1.94
C SER A 416 -21.98 -10.50 -0.46
N ARG A 417 -23.15 -9.95 -0.16
CA ARG A 417 -23.65 -9.73 1.21
C ARG A 417 -24.78 -10.71 1.54
N PRO A 418 -24.50 -11.84 2.22
CA PRO A 418 -25.51 -12.89 2.46
C PRO A 418 -26.58 -12.49 3.48
N LYS A 419 -26.27 -11.64 4.46
CA LYS A 419 -27.19 -11.24 5.54
C LYS A 419 -27.08 -9.74 5.87
N PRO A 420 -28.08 -9.12 6.52
CA PRO A 420 -27.95 -7.76 7.05
C PRO A 420 -26.78 -7.65 8.04
N MET A 421 -25.92 -6.64 7.89
CA MET A 421 -24.70 -6.52 8.71
C MET A 421 -24.89 -5.61 9.93
N THR A 422 -25.49 -4.43 9.74
CA THR A 422 -25.54 -3.36 10.76
C THR A 422 -26.94 -3.04 11.26
N VAL A 423 -27.96 -3.68 10.67
CA VAL A 423 -29.37 -3.37 10.91
C VAL A 423 -29.75 -3.62 12.37
N PHE A 424 -29.33 -4.76 12.93
CA PHE A 424 -29.64 -5.13 14.31
C PHE A 424 -29.24 -4.02 15.31
N TRP A 425 -27.99 -3.58 15.26
CA TRP A 425 -27.47 -2.52 16.15
C TRP A 425 -28.12 -1.17 15.91
N SER A 426 -28.25 -0.77 14.64
CA SER A 426 -28.82 0.53 14.28
C SER A 426 -30.29 0.64 14.66
N SER A 427 -31.06 -0.45 14.50
CA SER A 427 -32.47 -0.52 14.90
C SER A 427 -32.63 -0.44 16.41
N ILE A 428 -31.77 -1.12 17.18
CA ILE A 428 -31.77 -1.01 18.64
C ILE A 428 -31.43 0.42 19.08
N ALA A 429 -30.37 1.01 18.52
CA ALA A 429 -29.97 2.37 18.85
C ALA A 429 -31.08 3.40 18.55
N GLN A 430 -31.72 3.30 17.38
CA GLN A 430 -32.85 4.16 17.04
C GLN A 430 -34.06 3.95 17.97
N SER A 431 -34.26 2.75 18.52
CA SER A 431 -35.36 2.49 19.47
C SER A 431 -35.17 3.14 20.84
N MET A 432 -33.95 3.57 21.17
CA MET A 432 -33.61 4.19 22.45
C MET A 432 -33.84 5.71 22.48
N THR A 433 -34.08 6.34 21.32
CA THR A 433 -34.21 7.79 21.18
C THR A 433 -35.31 8.18 20.19
N LYS A 434 -35.91 9.36 20.37
CA LYS A 434 -36.80 9.96 19.37
C LYS A 434 -36.03 10.75 18.30
N ARG A 435 -34.76 11.05 18.53
CA ARG A 435 -33.92 11.81 17.60
C ARG A 435 -33.50 10.92 16.41
N PRO A 436 -33.25 11.48 15.23
CA PRO A 436 -32.77 10.71 14.08
C PRO A 436 -31.42 10.02 14.38
N MET A 437 -31.35 8.71 14.15
CA MET A 437 -30.13 7.90 14.30
C MET A 437 -29.50 7.62 12.93
N LYS A 438 -28.18 7.84 12.79
CA LYS A 438 -27.44 7.48 11.58
C LYS A 438 -27.20 5.97 11.53
N GLY A 439 -27.55 5.35 10.40
CA GLY A 439 -26.99 4.06 10.02
C GLY A 439 -25.56 4.25 9.49
N MET A 440 -24.62 3.44 9.96
CA MET A 440 -23.20 3.58 9.60
C MET A 440 -22.73 2.45 8.69
N LEU A 441 -22.14 2.80 7.55
CA LEU A 441 -21.55 1.88 6.56
C LEU A 441 -20.22 2.43 6.05
N THR A 442 -19.27 1.55 5.75
CA THR A 442 -18.05 1.92 5.02
C THR A 442 -18.29 1.81 3.53
N GLY A 443 -17.91 2.86 2.77
CA GLY A 443 -18.09 2.89 1.32
C GLY A 443 -17.24 1.83 0.60
N PRO A 444 -17.67 1.35 -0.58
CA PRO A 444 -16.99 0.26 -1.29
C PRO A 444 -15.55 0.59 -1.67
N VAL A 445 -15.26 1.86 -2.02
CA VAL A 445 -13.90 2.31 -2.35
C VAL A 445 -12.95 2.21 -1.16
N THR A 446 -13.42 2.53 0.05
CA THR A 446 -12.61 2.40 1.27
C THR A 446 -12.34 0.94 1.60
N ILE A 447 -13.37 0.07 1.52
CA ILE A 447 -13.21 -1.38 1.71
C ILE A 447 -12.14 -1.92 0.73
N LEU A 448 -12.22 -1.52 -0.54
CA LEU A 448 -11.26 -1.92 -1.57
C LEU A 448 -9.84 -1.39 -1.31
N ASN A 449 -9.71 -0.14 -0.90
CA ASN A 449 -8.39 0.50 -0.74
C ASN A 449 -7.64 0.04 0.51
N TRP A 450 -8.36 -0.39 1.54
CA TRP A 450 -7.80 -0.86 2.81
C TRP A 450 -7.85 -2.38 2.96
N SER A 451 -8.03 -3.09 1.85
CA SER A 451 -7.87 -4.55 1.74
C SER A 451 -6.73 -4.90 0.79
N PHE A 452 -6.13 -6.07 0.96
CA PHE A 452 -5.36 -6.73 -0.08
C PHE A 452 -6.30 -7.23 -1.16
N VAL A 453 -6.28 -6.58 -2.32
CA VAL A 453 -7.22 -6.85 -3.41
C VAL A 453 -6.69 -7.93 -4.33
N ARG A 454 -7.56 -8.82 -4.80
CA ARG A 454 -7.28 -9.76 -5.89
C ARG A 454 -6.59 -9.10 -7.10
N ASN A 455 -5.65 -9.82 -7.71
CA ASN A 455 -4.80 -9.37 -8.81
C ASN A 455 -5.09 -10.07 -10.15
N ASP A 456 -6.19 -10.80 -10.24
CA ASP A 456 -6.67 -11.57 -11.38
C ASP A 456 -7.78 -10.85 -12.17
N GLN A 457 -8.15 -9.64 -11.75
CA GLN A 457 -9.08 -8.77 -12.47
C GLN A 457 -8.75 -7.28 -12.22
N PRO A 458 -9.24 -6.36 -13.07
CA PRO A 458 -9.06 -4.93 -12.85
C PRO A 458 -9.66 -4.44 -11.54
N ARG A 459 -9.04 -3.41 -10.95
CA ARG A 459 -9.54 -2.73 -9.75
C ARG A 459 -10.76 -1.84 -10.02
N TYR A 460 -10.90 -1.36 -11.25
CA TYR A 460 -11.97 -0.50 -11.74
C TYR A 460 -12.50 -1.08 -13.05
N ALA A 461 -13.82 -1.09 -13.23
CA ALA A 461 -14.40 -1.30 -14.55
C ALA A 461 -14.11 -0.03 -15.38
N GLY A 462 -13.54 -0.21 -16.58
CA GLY A 462 -13.27 0.88 -17.52
C GLY A 462 -14.52 1.49 -18.12
#